data_AF-A0A9X2EGS3-F1
#
_entry.id   AF-A0A9X2EGS3-F1
#
_cell.length_a   1.000
_cell.length_b   1.000
_cell.length_c   1.000
_cell.angle_alpha   90.00
_cell.angle_beta   90.00
_cell.angle_gamma   90.00
#
_symmetry.space_group_name_H-M   'P 1'
#
loop_
_entity.id
_entity.type
_entity.pdbx_description
1 polymer ?
#
loop_
_entity_poly.entity_id
_entity_poly.type
_entity_poly.pdbx_seq_one_letter_code
_entity_poly.pdbx_strand_id
1 'polypeptide(L)'
;MKHPAFVRWATISFAAAALASCWASESVLIHAGNADTPIEAGNFTWHDQTDNERSAAATIQLNEDRSYTISVEGDELRFYLMQFKEHWFVVQSNGLDEEMDDQNYMLINQVGDELHLSRAPCVEEMAHIEGLTYEDGYLETCIFETSEALREAAAWATSDAQIGNIEVGAIIEPR
;
A
#
# COMPACT_ATOMS: atom_id res chain seq x y z
N MET A 1 15.18 20.10 -52.02
CA MET A 1 14.29 18.92 -51.92
C MET A 1 14.90 17.93 -50.93
N LYS A 2 14.06 17.36 -50.05
CA LYS A 2 14.31 16.23 -49.11
C LYS A 2 14.98 16.54 -47.76
N HIS A 3 14.09 16.89 -46.84
CA HIS A 3 13.91 16.56 -45.42
C HIS A 3 15.05 16.48 -44.37
N PRO A 4 14.77 16.98 -43.14
CA PRO A 4 15.69 17.05 -42.01
C PRO A 4 15.69 15.76 -41.15
N ALA A 5 16.83 15.43 -40.55
CA ALA A 5 16.90 14.49 -39.44
C ALA A 5 16.67 15.27 -38.13
N PHE A 6 15.41 15.32 -37.70
CA PHE A 6 15.05 15.74 -36.35
C PHE A 6 15.52 14.66 -35.37
N VAL A 7 16.57 14.97 -34.61
CA VAL A 7 16.94 14.19 -33.42
C VAL A 7 15.89 14.48 -32.36
N ARG A 8 14.88 13.62 -32.27
CA ARG A 8 13.95 13.57 -31.13
C ARG A 8 14.75 13.06 -29.93
N TRP A 9 15.20 13.99 -29.10
CA TRP A 9 15.50 13.68 -27.71
C TRP A 9 14.19 13.25 -27.06
N ALA A 10 14.01 11.94 -26.90
CA ALA A 10 13.03 11.42 -25.96
C ALA A 10 13.57 11.75 -24.57
N THR A 11 13.20 12.91 -24.05
CA THR A 11 13.18 13.13 -22.61
C THR A 11 12.32 12.02 -22.02
N ILE A 12 12.97 11.07 -21.36
CA ILE A 12 12.33 10.16 -20.40
C ILE A 12 11.88 11.10 -19.27
N SER A 13 10.68 11.65 -19.43
CA SER A 13 9.96 12.22 -18.32
C SER A 13 9.65 11.05 -17.39
N PHE A 14 10.49 10.86 -16.36
CA PHE A 14 10.02 10.44 -15.05
C PHE A 14 9.01 11.49 -14.59
N ALA A 15 7.85 11.52 -15.25
CA ALA A 15 6.70 12.18 -14.71
C ALA A 15 6.39 11.38 -13.45
N ALA A 16 6.61 12.03 -12.32
CA ALA A 16 5.93 11.76 -11.08
C ALA A 16 4.40 11.75 -11.33
N ALA A 17 3.90 10.69 -11.94
CA ALA A 17 2.70 10.05 -11.46
C ALA A 17 3.16 9.39 -10.15
N ALA A 18 3.32 10.14 -9.06
CA ALA A 18 2.18 10.47 -8.20
C ALA A 18 1.31 9.22 -8.08
N LEU A 19 1.94 8.18 -7.52
CA LEU A 19 1.31 7.06 -6.86
C LEU A 19 0.46 7.66 -5.74
N ALA A 20 -0.69 8.24 -6.07
CA ALA A 20 -1.69 8.60 -5.08
C ALA A 20 -2.22 7.26 -4.55
N SER A 21 -1.53 6.66 -3.59
CA SER A 21 -2.25 5.82 -2.64
C SER A 21 -3.32 6.72 -2.07
N CYS A 22 -4.58 6.35 -2.25
CA CYS A 22 -5.68 7.17 -1.78
C CYS A 22 -5.64 7.36 -0.26
N TRP A 23 -4.73 6.71 0.47
CA TRP A 23 -4.59 6.80 1.92
C TRP A 23 -3.23 7.39 2.28
N ALA A 24 -3.24 8.52 2.99
CA ALA A 24 -2.05 9.27 3.39
C ALA A 24 -2.13 9.77 4.85
N SER A 25 -1.02 10.27 5.38
CA SER A 25 -0.94 10.97 6.66
C SER A 25 0.28 11.90 6.68
N GLU A 26 0.15 13.05 7.34
CA GLU A 26 1.26 13.97 7.62
C GLU A 26 2.24 13.41 8.68
N SER A 27 1.85 12.35 9.39
CA SER A 27 2.65 11.74 10.45
C SER A 27 2.73 10.22 10.33
N VAL A 28 3.78 9.65 10.93
CA VAL A 28 3.97 8.20 11.04
C VAL A 28 2.93 7.62 12.00
N LEU A 29 2.00 6.82 11.47
CA LEU A 29 0.94 6.20 12.27
C LEU A 29 1.26 4.76 12.66
N ILE A 30 2.12 4.07 11.90
CA ILE A 30 2.57 2.71 12.22
C ILE A 30 4.07 2.74 12.57
N HIS A 31 4.41 2.25 13.75
CA HIS A 31 5.78 2.24 14.28
C HIS A 31 5.99 1.04 15.22
N ALA A 32 7.23 0.79 15.66
CA ALA A 32 7.57 -0.35 16.52
C ALA A 32 6.63 -0.57 17.75
N GLY A 33 6.13 0.50 18.36
CA GLY A 33 5.22 0.42 19.52
C GLY A 33 3.80 -0.09 19.24
N ASN A 34 3.31 -0.03 18.00
CA ASN A 34 1.96 -0.46 17.61
C ASN A 34 1.92 -1.35 16.35
N ALA A 35 3.06 -1.62 15.72
CA ALA A 35 3.18 -2.58 14.64
C ALA A 35 2.92 -4.01 15.13
N ASP A 36 2.46 -4.87 14.23
CA ASP A 36 2.28 -6.29 14.44
C ASP A 36 3.41 -7.08 13.74
N THR A 37 3.68 -8.30 14.20
CA THR A 37 4.66 -9.20 13.54
C THR A 37 4.03 -10.54 13.14
N PRO A 38 2.96 -10.55 12.32
CA PRO A 38 2.18 -11.74 12.03
C PRO A 38 2.76 -12.59 10.89
N ILE A 39 3.60 -12.00 10.03
CA ILE A 39 4.22 -12.68 8.89
C ILE A 39 5.56 -13.26 9.34
N GLU A 40 5.76 -14.56 9.14
CA GLU A 40 7.05 -15.22 9.36
C GLU A 40 8.06 -14.81 8.28
N ALA A 41 9.33 -14.66 8.66
CA ALA A 41 10.39 -14.40 7.69
C ALA A 41 10.56 -15.60 6.75
N GLY A 42 10.70 -15.36 5.45
CA GLY A 42 10.68 -16.42 4.45
C GLY A 42 10.65 -15.92 3.01
N ASN A 43 10.40 -16.87 2.09
CA ASN A 43 10.23 -16.57 0.67
C ASN A 43 8.75 -16.56 0.34
N PHE A 44 8.32 -15.55 -0.40
CA PHE A 44 6.94 -15.31 -0.78
C PHE A 44 6.84 -15.01 -2.28
N THR A 45 5.63 -15.09 -2.82
CA THR A 45 5.28 -14.48 -4.10
C THR A 45 4.58 -13.15 -3.84
N TRP A 46 5.16 -12.06 -4.33
CA TRP A 46 4.60 -10.72 -4.23
C TRP A 46 3.75 -10.41 -5.45
N HIS A 47 2.47 -10.10 -5.23
CA HIS A 47 1.51 -9.69 -6.24
C HIS A 47 1.16 -8.21 -6.06
N ASP A 48 1.63 -7.36 -6.98
CA ASP A 48 1.27 -5.95 -7.05
C ASP A 48 0.07 -5.78 -7.99
N GLN A 49 -1.10 -5.54 -7.40
CA GLN A 49 -2.36 -5.36 -8.12
C GLN A 49 -2.65 -3.89 -8.43
N THR A 50 -1.71 -2.97 -8.18
CA THR A 50 -2.02 -1.54 -8.16
C THR A 50 -2.03 -0.86 -9.53
N ASP A 51 -1.30 -1.36 -10.53
CA ASP A 51 -1.30 -0.75 -11.88
C ASP A 51 -1.11 -1.72 -13.07
N ASN A 52 -0.67 -2.97 -12.89
CA ASN A 52 -0.43 -3.89 -14.03
C ASN A 52 -0.33 -5.37 -13.64
N GLU A 53 -0.93 -5.79 -12.52
CA GLU A 53 -0.85 -7.15 -11.95
C GLU A 53 0.52 -7.82 -12.18
N ARG A 54 1.51 -7.45 -11.36
CA ARG A 54 2.86 -8.02 -11.44
C ARG A 54 3.07 -9.02 -10.34
N SER A 55 3.73 -10.13 -10.66
CA SER A 55 4.11 -11.15 -9.70
C SER A 55 5.63 -11.31 -9.69
N ALA A 56 6.25 -11.31 -8.51
CA ALA A 56 7.69 -11.47 -8.36
C ALA A 56 8.02 -12.32 -7.13
N ALA A 57 9.17 -13.00 -7.17
CA ALA A 57 9.68 -13.66 -5.97
C ALA A 57 10.17 -12.59 -4.98
N ALA A 58 9.79 -12.75 -3.72
CA ALA A 58 10.12 -11.82 -2.65
C ALA A 58 10.71 -12.57 -1.45
N THR A 59 11.69 -11.96 -0.79
CA THR A 59 12.20 -12.44 0.50
C THR A 59 11.82 -11.45 1.58
N ILE A 60 11.20 -11.93 2.65
CA ILE A 60 10.79 -11.11 3.80
C ILE A 60 11.63 -11.43 5.01
N GLN A 61 12.14 -10.39 5.66
CA GLN A 61 12.91 -10.48 6.89
C GLN A 61 12.27 -9.62 7.97
N LEU A 62 12.18 -10.15 9.19
CA LEU A 62 11.75 -9.39 10.37
C LEU A 62 12.99 -8.77 11.04
N ASN A 63 12.96 -7.45 11.21
CA ASN A 63 14.02 -6.70 11.87
C ASN A 63 13.78 -6.60 13.39
N GLU A 64 14.83 -6.24 14.15
CA GLU A 64 14.77 -6.10 15.61
C GLU A 64 13.76 -5.04 16.08
N ASP A 65 13.56 -3.99 15.28
CA ASP A 65 12.60 -2.92 15.57
C ASP A 65 11.17 -3.22 15.13
N ARG A 66 10.88 -4.49 14.77
CA ARG A 66 9.57 -4.97 14.31
C ARG A 66 9.13 -4.45 12.95
N SER A 67 10.01 -3.76 12.22
CA SER A 67 9.81 -3.52 10.80
C SER A 67 10.14 -4.78 9.99
N TYR A 68 9.64 -4.82 8.76
CA TYR A 68 9.96 -5.84 7.79
C TYR A 68 10.82 -5.24 6.67
N THR A 69 11.74 -6.04 6.15
CA THR A 69 12.43 -5.77 4.88
C THR A 69 11.92 -6.76 3.85
N ILE A 70 11.42 -6.27 2.71
CA ILE A 70 11.09 -7.07 1.54
C ILE A 70 12.11 -6.81 0.44
N SER A 71 12.72 -7.87 -0.08
CA SER A 71 13.61 -7.81 -1.24
C SER A 71 12.90 -8.39 -2.46
N VAL A 72 12.69 -7.59 -3.50
CA VAL A 72 12.02 -7.99 -4.76
C VAL A 72 12.94 -7.62 -5.93
N GLU A 73 13.36 -8.61 -6.72
CA GLU A 73 14.24 -8.42 -7.89
C GLU A 73 15.55 -7.64 -7.62
N GLY A 74 16.00 -7.57 -6.36
CA GLY A 74 17.22 -6.87 -5.94
C GLY A 74 16.99 -5.49 -5.34
N ASP A 75 15.76 -4.97 -5.40
CA ASP A 75 15.35 -3.77 -4.67
C ASP A 75 14.86 -4.16 -3.27
N GLU A 76 15.19 -3.35 -2.27
CA GLU A 76 14.79 -3.56 -0.88
C GLU A 76 13.89 -2.43 -0.41
N LEU A 77 12.76 -2.79 0.19
CA LEU A 77 11.83 -1.86 0.81
C LEU A 77 11.63 -2.26 2.27
N ARG A 78 11.56 -1.25 3.13
CA ARG A 78 11.37 -1.46 4.57
C ARG A 78 10.03 -0.87 4.98
N PHE A 79 9.28 -1.58 5.81
CA PHE A 79 7.91 -1.18 6.15
C PHE A 79 7.49 -1.68 7.53
N TYR A 80 6.45 -1.06 8.07
CA TYR A 80 5.73 -1.58 9.22
C TYR A 80 4.36 -2.13 8.79
N LEU A 81 3.87 -3.12 9.54
CA LEU A 81 2.56 -3.72 9.35
C LEU A 81 1.69 -3.52 10.59
N MET A 82 0.40 -3.35 10.36
CA MET A 82 -0.62 -3.39 11.38
C MET A 82 -1.74 -4.34 10.95
N GLN A 83 -2.00 -5.38 11.72
CA GLN A 83 -3.03 -6.36 11.45
C GLN A 83 -4.39 -5.85 11.93
N PHE A 84 -5.40 -5.87 11.05
CA PHE A 84 -6.77 -5.46 11.40
C PHE A 84 -7.80 -6.58 11.21
N LYS A 85 -7.46 -7.63 10.45
CA LYS A 85 -8.25 -8.85 10.27
C LYS A 85 -7.30 -10.03 10.05
N GLU A 86 -7.77 -11.26 10.23
CA GLU A 86 -6.96 -12.45 9.93
C GLU A 86 -6.45 -12.38 8.49
N HIS A 87 -5.15 -12.56 8.31
CA HIS A 87 -4.46 -12.45 7.01
C HIS A 87 -4.47 -11.08 6.31
N TRP A 88 -5.01 -10.03 6.92
CA TRP A 88 -5.07 -8.69 6.32
C TRP A 88 -4.35 -7.64 7.16
N PHE A 89 -3.56 -6.81 6.48
CA PHE A 89 -2.64 -5.87 7.09
C PHE A 89 -2.68 -4.52 6.37
N VAL A 90 -2.56 -3.43 7.13
CA VAL A 90 -2.17 -2.13 6.57
C VAL A 90 -0.66 -2.05 6.60
N VAL A 91 -0.06 -1.64 5.49
CA VAL A 91 1.37 -1.41 5.37
C VAL A 91 1.69 0.07 5.26
N GLN A 92 2.75 0.50 5.93
CA GLN A 92 3.35 1.83 5.79
C GLN A 92 4.79 1.67 5.32
N SER A 93 5.07 2.04 4.07
CA SER A 93 6.39 1.87 3.43
C SER A 93 7.36 3.02 3.70
N ASN A 94 6.85 4.21 4.01
CA ASN A 94 7.67 5.44 4.02
C ASN A 94 8.07 5.92 5.42
N GLY A 95 7.56 5.29 6.50
CA GLY A 95 7.73 5.81 7.86
C GLY A 95 9.10 5.59 8.49
N LEU A 96 10.12 5.35 7.67
CA LEU A 96 11.51 5.17 8.07
C LEU A 96 12.44 6.21 7.43
N ASP A 97 11.94 6.98 6.45
CA ASP A 97 12.66 8.09 5.84
C ASP A 97 11.92 9.38 6.20
N GLU A 98 12.49 10.16 7.13
CA GLU A 98 11.92 11.43 7.61
C GLU A 98 11.94 12.53 6.52
N GLU A 99 12.56 12.28 5.37
CA GLU A 99 12.63 13.23 4.25
C GLU A 99 11.40 13.18 3.32
N MET A 100 10.46 12.25 3.52
CA MET A 100 9.21 12.20 2.75
C MET A 100 8.09 12.99 3.44
N ASP A 101 7.56 14.00 2.74
CA ASP A 101 6.51 14.89 3.26
C ASP A 101 5.21 14.14 3.63
N ASP A 102 4.90 13.04 2.94
CA ASP A 102 3.67 12.25 3.18
C ASP A 102 3.92 10.75 3.39
N GLN A 103 3.21 10.21 4.38
CA GLN A 103 3.19 8.79 4.70
C GLN A 103 2.07 8.08 3.93
N ASN A 104 2.42 7.13 3.08
CA ASN A 104 1.47 6.41 2.23
C ASN A 104 1.14 5.03 2.79
N TYR A 105 -0.13 4.64 2.65
CA TYR A 105 -0.66 3.38 3.15
C TYR A 105 -1.25 2.51 2.05
N MET A 106 -1.05 1.19 2.19
CA MET A 106 -1.65 0.18 1.30
C MET A 106 -2.18 -1.00 2.13
N LEU A 107 -2.95 -1.86 1.49
CA LEU A 107 -3.47 -3.09 2.09
C LEU A 107 -2.69 -4.28 1.57
N ILE A 108 -2.36 -5.21 2.46
CA ILE A 108 -1.77 -6.51 2.12
C ILE A 108 -2.71 -7.60 2.61
N ASN A 109 -3.04 -8.55 1.73
CA ASN A 109 -3.64 -9.84 2.08
C ASN A 109 -2.59 -10.94 1.92
N GLN A 110 -2.42 -11.78 2.93
CA GLN A 110 -1.58 -12.97 2.86
C GLN A 110 -2.43 -14.24 2.62
N VAL A 111 -2.15 -14.95 1.51
CA VAL A 111 -2.76 -16.24 1.20
C VAL A 111 -1.67 -17.30 1.11
N GLY A 112 -1.43 -18.01 2.21
CA GLY A 112 -0.30 -18.94 2.29
C GLY A 112 1.04 -18.20 2.13
N ASP A 113 1.78 -18.54 1.08
CA ASP A 113 3.07 -17.93 0.74
C ASP A 113 2.93 -16.79 -0.30
N GLU A 114 1.71 -16.34 -0.57
CA GLU A 114 1.43 -15.22 -1.47
C GLU A 114 1.07 -13.95 -0.69
N LEU A 115 1.63 -12.80 -1.09
CA LEU A 115 1.27 -11.48 -0.60
C LEU A 115 0.63 -10.67 -1.72
N HIS A 116 -0.62 -10.26 -1.52
CA HIS A 116 -1.38 -9.45 -2.46
C HIS A 116 -1.45 -8.03 -1.94
N LEU A 117 -0.74 -7.13 -2.63
CA LEU A 117 -0.78 -5.69 -2.36
C LEU A 117 -1.92 -5.05 -3.16
N SER A 118 -2.76 -4.31 -2.47
CA SER A 118 -3.88 -3.58 -3.08
C SER A 118 -3.87 -2.12 -2.63
N ARG A 119 -4.27 -1.22 -3.54
CA ARG A 119 -4.60 0.15 -3.18
C ARG A 119 -5.87 0.16 -2.35
N ALA A 120 -5.87 0.96 -1.30
CA ALA A 120 -7.05 1.17 -0.49
C ALA A 120 -7.95 2.24 -1.16
N PRO A 121 -9.27 2.04 -1.23
CA PRO A 121 -10.18 3.03 -1.81
C PRO A 121 -10.34 4.23 -0.86
N CYS A 122 -10.43 5.44 -1.40
CA CYS A 122 -10.94 6.60 -0.66
C CYS A 122 -12.29 7.02 -1.24
N VAL A 123 -13.35 6.85 -0.46
CA VAL A 123 -14.73 7.07 -0.91
C VAL A 123 -15.55 7.79 0.16
N GLU A 124 -16.64 8.43 -0.25
CA GLU A 124 -17.49 9.23 0.65
C GLU A 124 -18.11 8.39 1.77
N GLU A 125 -18.37 7.12 1.51
CA GLU A 125 -18.93 6.20 2.48
C GLU A 125 -18.04 6.01 3.71
N MET A 126 -16.75 6.35 3.62
CA MET A 126 -15.81 6.31 4.75
C MET A 126 -15.84 7.55 5.63
N ALA A 127 -16.61 8.58 5.28
CA ALA A 127 -16.65 9.87 6.00
C ALA A 127 -17.18 9.77 7.44
N HIS A 128 -17.73 8.61 7.82
CA HIS A 128 -18.19 8.33 9.18
C HIS A 128 -17.06 7.91 10.14
N ILE A 129 -15.87 7.62 9.63
CA ILE A 129 -14.72 7.17 10.42
C ILE A 129 -14.08 8.39 11.11
N GLU A 130 -14.05 8.36 12.44
CA GLU A 130 -13.48 9.45 13.24
C GLU A 130 -11.96 9.53 13.03
N GLY A 131 -11.44 10.73 12.74
CA GLY A 131 -10.02 10.94 12.46
C GLY A 131 -9.60 10.67 11.00
N LEU A 132 -10.57 10.43 10.10
CA LEU A 132 -10.37 10.46 8.65
C LEU A 132 -10.84 11.82 8.09
N THR A 133 -10.01 12.44 7.27
CA THR A 133 -10.34 13.65 6.50
C THR A 133 -10.06 13.44 5.02
N TYR A 134 -10.51 14.36 4.18
CA TYR A 134 -10.31 14.31 2.73
C TYR A 134 -9.49 15.52 2.29
N GLU A 135 -8.53 15.32 1.40
CA GLU A 135 -7.73 16.39 0.81
C GLU A 135 -8.63 17.34 0.01
N ASP A 136 -8.67 18.62 0.42
CA ASP A 136 -9.32 19.75 -0.27
C ASP A 136 -10.73 19.50 -0.85
N GLY A 137 -11.54 18.66 -0.18
CA GLY A 137 -12.93 18.40 -0.58
C GLY A 137 -13.09 17.52 -1.83
N TYR A 138 -12.02 16.87 -2.29
CA TYR A 138 -12.06 15.85 -3.33
C TYR A 138 -11.90 14.46 -2.70
N LEU A 139 -12.65 13.48 -3.21
CA LEU A 139 -12.55 12.06 -2.79
C LEU A 139 -11.30 11.37 -3.39
N GLU A 140 -10.20 12.10 -3.55
CA GLU A 140 -8.98 11.59 -4.17
C GLU A 140 -8.02 11.00 -3.12
N THR A 141 -7.88 11.67 -1.96
CA THR A 141 -7.00 11.26 -0.87
C THR A 141 -7.71 11.35 0.48
N CYS A 142 -7.65 10.26 1.24
CA CYS A 142 -8.07 10.10 2.62
C CYS A 142 -6.86 10.31 3.51
N ILE A 143 -6.92 11.32 4.37
CA ILE A 143 -5.86 11.68 5.31
C ILE A 143 -6.25 11.18 6.69
N PHE A 144 -5.37 10.41 7.32
CA PHE A 144 -5.60 9.81 8.63
C PHE A 144 -4.84 10.56 9.73
N GLU A 145 -5.51 10.86 10.83
CA GLU A 145 -4.88 11.49 12.00
C GLU A 145 -4.38 10.47 13.03
N THR A 146 -4.92 9.24 13.01
CA THR A 146 -4.62 8.22 14.01
C THR A 146 -4.50 6.82 13.41
N SER A 147 -3.73 5.95 14.08
CA SER A 147 -3.65 4.52 13.72
C SER A 147 -4.97 3.77 13.91
N GLU A 148 -5.85 4.25 14.79
CA GLU A 148 -7.19 3.67 14.99
C GLU A 148 -8.10 3.96 13.79
N ALA A 149 -8.13 5.21 13.30
CA ALA A 149 -8.87 5.59 12.10
C ALA A 149 -8.40 4.78 10.88
N LEU A 150 -7.08 4.60 10.74
CA LEU A 150 -6.48 3.79 9.68
C LEU A 150 -6.90 2.32 9.77
N ARG A 151 -6.93 1.76 10.98
CA ARG A 151 -7.36 0.37 11.23
C ARG A 151 -8.85 0.18 10.92
N GLU A 152 -9.69 1.12 11.32
CA GLU A 152 -11.14 1.10 11.06
C GLU A 152 -11.43 1.20 9.57
N ALA A 153 -10.76 2.11 8.86
CA ALA A 153 -10.83 2.23 7.41
C ALA A 153 -10.44 0.95 6.69
N ALA A 154 -9.37 0.29 7.14
CA ALA A 154 -8.91 -1.00 6.59
C ALA A 154 -9.94 -2.11 6.77
N ALA A 155 -10.55 -2.19 7.95
CA ALA A 155 -11.63 -3.13 8.21
C ALA A 155 -12.87 -2.84 7.34
N TRP A 156 -13.22 -1.57 7.15
CA TRP A 156 -14.34 -1.16 6.31
C TRP A 156 -14.11 -1.54 4.83
N ALA A 157 -12.94 -1.18 4.29
CA ALA A 157 -12.59 -1.41 2.89
C ALA A 157 -12.58 -2.91 2.53
N THR A 158 -12.20 -3.76 3.48
CA THR A 158 -12.10 -5.23 3.29
C THR A 158 -13.32 -6.01 3.79
N SER A 159 -14.41 -5.31 4.10
CA SER A 159 -15.69 -5.95 4.36
C SER A 159 -16.25 -6.60 3.09
N ASP A 160 -16.96 -7.71 3.20
CA ASP A 160 -17.41 -8.50 2.04
C ASP A 160 -18.26 -7.71 1.04
N ALA A 161 -18.89 -6.61 1.48
CA ALA A 161 -19.62 -5.69 0.61
C ALA A 161 -18.72 -4.83 -0.29
N GLN A 162 -17.45 -4.65 0.08
CA GLN A 162 -16.48 -3.75 -0.54
C GLN A 162 -15.27 -4.46 -1.18
N ILE A 163 -15.06 -5.75 -0.92
CA ILE A 163 -13.99 -6.55 -1.55
C ILE A 163 -14.08 -6.52 -3.09
N GLY A 164 -15.28 -6.38 -3.67
CA GLY A 164 -15.46 -6.22 -5.12
C GLY A 164 -15.10 -4.85 -5.69
N ASN A 165 -14.89 -3.84 -4.83
CA ASN A 165 -14.51 -2.47 -5.18
C ASN A 165 -13.04 -2.17 -4.87
N ILE A 166 -12.41 -2.94 -3.98
CA ILE A 166 -10.96 -3.08 -4.03
C ILE A 166 -10.68 -3.83 -5.33
N GLU A 167 -9.73 -3.39 -6.15
CA GLU A 167 -9.24 -4.16 -7.32
C GLU A 167 -8.54 -5.44 -6.84
N VAL A 168 -9.31 -6.34 -6.23
CA VAL A 168 -8.90 -7.68 -5.90
C VAL A 168 -9.24 -8.49 -7.14
N GLY A 169 -8.23 -8.79 -7.95
CA GLY A 169 -8.35 -9.81 -8.98
C GLY A 169 -8.96 -11.06 -8.34
N ALA A 170 -10.22 -11.33 -8.67
CA ALA A 170 -11.13 -12.32 -8.08
C ALA A 170 -10.48 -13.33 -7.11
N ILE A 171 -10.74 -13.17 -5.80
CA ILE A 171 -10.59 -14.28 -4.84
C ILE A 171 -11.68 -15.30 -5.19
N ILE A 172 -11.32 -16.28 -6.00
CA ILE A 172 -12.11 -17.51 -6.12
C ILE A 172 -11.82 -18.30 -4.85
N GLU A 173 -12.74 -18.25 -3.88
CA GLU A 173 -12.70 -19.18 -2.75
C GLU A 173 -12.64 -20.63 -3.28
N PRO A 174 -11.68 -21.45 -2.82
CA PRO A 174 -11.73 -22.88 -3.11
C PRO A 174 -12.92 -23.49 -2.35
N ARG A 175 -13.91 -23.98 -3.12
CA ARG A 175 -14.98 -24.85 -2.61
C ARG A 175 -14.45 -26.21 -2.16
#